data_AF-A0A662MUW1-F1
#
_entry.id   AF-A0A662MUW1-F1
#
_cell.length_a   1.000
_cell.length_b   1.000
_cell.length_c   1.000
_cell.angle_alpha   90.00
_cell.angle_beta   90.00
_cell.angle_gamma   90.00
#
_symmetry.space_group_name_H-M   'P 1'
#
loop_
_entity.id
_entity.type
_entity.pdbx_description
1 polymer ?
#
loop_
_entity_poly.entity_id
_entity_poly.type
_entity_poly.pdbx_seq_one_letter_code
_entity_poly.pdbx_strand_id
1 'polypeptide(L)'
;MNLSFYFFLVRKLKVEALKSILKELGIECARTIEEKVDLQFSALENLHKNLNDDELFLKLVIANSIVSYQLSGKGENWWWEFSNYFSKNIPRE
;
A
#
# COMPACT_ATOMS: atom_id res chain seq x y z
N MET A 1 -36.36 -11.84 -20.98
CA MET A 1 -35.02 -11.24 -20.76
C MET A 1 -34.08 -12.35 -20.30
N ASN A 2 -32.94 -12.58 -20.97
CA ASN A 2 -32.03 -13.68 -20.62
C ASN A 2 -31.29 -13.36 -19.30
N LEU A 3 -31.13 -14.37 -18.44
CA LEU A 3 -30.43 -14.30 -17.15
C LEU A 3 -29.03 -13.67 -17.25
N SER A 4 -28.32 -13.92 -18.35
CA SER A 4 -27.00 -13.32 -18.64
C SER A 4 -27.06 -11.79 -18.75
N PHE A 5 -28.08 -11.26 -19.42
CA PHE A 5 -28.28 -9.82 -19.58
C PHE A 5 -28.60 -9.14 -18.25
N TYR A 6 -29.38 -9.81 -17.39
CA TYR A 6 -29.67 -9.34 -16.05
C TYR A 6 -28.40 -9.22 -15.19
N PHE A 7 -27.53 -10.24 -15.18
CA PHE A 7 -26.26 -10.19 -14.45
C PHE A 7 -25.34 -9.07 -14.95
N PHE A 8 -25.29 -8.85 -16.27
CA PHE A 8 -24.53 -7.75 -16.85
C PHE A 8 -25.03 -6.39 -16.35
N LEU A 9 -26.36 -6.18 -16.36
CA LEU A 9 -26.96 -4.93 -15.89
C LEU A 9 -26.64 -4.68 -14.40
N VAL A 10 -26.78 -5.70 -13.55
CA VAL A 10 -26.48 -5.61 -12.13
C VAL A 10 -25.01 -5.27 -11.88
N ARG A 11 -24.08 -5.88 -12.63
CA ARG A 11 -22.65 -5.55 -12.53
C ARG A 11 -22.38 -4.10 -12.93
N LYS A 12 -22.99 -3.62 -14.01
CA LYS A 12 -22.85 -2.23 -14.46
C LYS A 12 -23.31 -1.25 -13.38
N LEU A 13 -24.47 -1.50 -12.75
CA LEU A 13 -24.97 -0.65 -11.66
C LEU A 13 -24.03 -0.62 -10.45
N LYS A 14 -23.44 -1.77 -10.07
CA LYS A 14 -22.44 -1.83 -8.98
C LYS A 14 -21.19 -1.02 -9.30
N VAL A 15 -20.70 -1.07 -10.54
CA VAL A 15 -19.53 -0.29 -10.97
C VAL A 15 -19.83 1.21 -10.94
N GLU A 16 -20.98 1.65 -11.43
CA GLU A 16 -21.36 3.07 -11.39
C GLU A 16 -21.54 3.57 -9.95
N ALA A 17 -22.14 2.76 -9.07
CA ALA A 17 -22.25 3.10 -7.65
C ALA A 17 -20.87 3.25 -6.99
N LEU A 18 -19.96 2.28 -7.21
CA LEU A 18 -18.59 2.35 -6.68
C LEU A 18 -17.86 3.59 -7.21
N LYS A 19 -18.01 3.90 -8.50
CA LYS A 19 -17.41 5.08 -9.12
C LYS A 19 -17.92 6.38 -8.48
N SER A 20 -19.22 6.49 -8.20
CA SER A 20 -19.79 7.66 -7.51
C SER A 20 -19.17 7.83 -6.13
N ILE A 21 -19.13 6.75 -5.34
CA ILE A 21 -18.58 6.76 -3.98
C ILE A 21 -17.10 7.15 -4.00
N LEU A 22 -16.28 6.52 -4.85
CA LEU A 22 -14.86 6.84 -4.95
C LEU A 22 -14.61 8.29 -5.39
N LYS A 23 -15.46 8.81 -6.28
CA LYS A 23 -15.38 10.21 -6.72
C LYS A 23 -15.73 11.19 -5.60
N GLU A 24 -16.71 10.86 -4.76
CA GLU A 24 -17.12 11.66 -3.60
C GLU A 24 -16.05 11.69 -2.51
N LEU A 25 -15.34 10.58 -2.28
CA LEU A 25 -14.21 10.53 -1.35
C LEU A 25 -13.05 11.44 -1.81
N GLY A 26 -12.73 11.40 -3.11
CA GLY A 26 -11.68 12.22 -3.70
C GLY A 26 -10.26 11.86 -3.25
N ILE A 27 -9.27 12.58 -3.78
CA ILE A 27 -7.85 12.31 -3.55
C ILE A 27 -7.42 12.62 -2.11
N GLU A 28 -8.00 13.66 -1.49
CA GLU A 28 -7.65 14.02 -0.11
C GLU A 28 -8.05 12.92 0.90
N CYS A 29 -9.16 12.22 0.67
CA CYS A 29 -9.51 11.08 1.49
C CYS A 29 -8.49 9.94 1.32
N ALA A 30 -8.09 9.64 0.08
CA ALA A 30 -7.06 8.62 -0.19
C ALA A 30 -5.73 8.96 0.51
N ARG A 31 -5.25 10.20 0.33
CA ARG A 31 -4.04 10.70 0.99
C ARG A 31 -4.13 10.62 2.52
N THR A 32 -5.28 10.96 3.09
CA THR A 32 -5.50 10.86 4.55
C THR A 32 -5.42 9.41 5.02
N ILE A 33 -6.00 8.47 4.27
CA ILE A 33 -5.93 7.04 4.60
C ILE A 33 -4.47 6.56 4.51
N GLU A 34 -3.76 6.91 3.44
CA GLU A 34 -2.35 6.56 3.24
C GLU A 34 -1.47 7.11 4.38
N GLU A 35 -1.58 8.40 4.71
CA GLU A 35 -0.72 9.05 5.70
C GLU A 35 -1.11 8.76 7.17
N LYS A 36 -2.36 8.40 7.46
CA LYS A 36 -2.88 8.29 8.85
C LYS A 36 -3.31 6.89 9.26
N VAL A 37 -3.61 6.01 8.31
CA VAL A 37 -4.20 4.69 8.58
C VAL A 37 -3.32 3.56 8.06
N ASP A 38 -2.67 3.74 6.91
CA ASP A 38 -1.82 2.71 6.31
C ASP A 38 -0.59 2.42 7.19
N LEU A 39 -0.53 1.18 7.69
CA LEU A 39 0.54 0.73 8.56
C LEU A 39 1.86 0.52 7.80
N GLN A 40 1.79 0.21 6.50
CA GLN A 40 2.95 0.13 5.64
C GLN A 40 3.55 1.52 5.43
N PHE A 41 2.74 2.56 5.22
CA PHE A 41 3.23 3.94 5.17
C PHE A 41 3.92 4.34 6.49
N SER A 42 3.31 4.00 7.63
CA SER A 42 3.90 4.24 8.95
C SER A 42 5.27 3.54 9.13
N ALA A 43 5.42 2.32 8.62
CA ALA A 43 6.70 1.59 8.64
C ALA A 43 7.75 2.28 7.75
N LEU A 44 7.35 2.86 6.61
CA LEU A 44 8.24 3.63 5.74
C LEU A 44 8.69 4.95 6.39
N GLU A 45 7.79 5.68 7.06
CA GLU A 45 8.17 6.87 7.83
C GLU A 45 9.19 6.54 8.92
N ASN A 46 9.02 5.40 9.61
CA ASN A 46 9.99 4.94 10.60
C ASN A 46 11.35 4.66 9.95
N LEU A 47 11.38 3.95 8.81
CA LEU A 47 12.62 3.63 8.12
C LEU A 47 13.34 4.90 7.64
N HIS A 48 12.62 5.80 6.98
CA HIS A 48 13.15 7.05 6.44
C HIS A 48 13.82 7.91 7.53
N LYS A 49 13.16 8.06 8.69
CA LYS A 49 13.69 8.80 9.85
C LYS A 49 14.98 8.21 10.42
N ASN A 50 15.21 6.91 10.26
CA ASN A 50 16.37 6.22 10.84
C ASN A 50 17.53 6.02 9.86
N LEU A 51 17.29 6.05 8.54
CA LEU A 51 18.34 5.86 7.54
C LEU A 51 19.20 7.11 7.31
N ASN A 52 18.60 8.31 7.32
CA ASN A 52 19.26 9.57 6.94
C ASN A 52 19.93 9.54 5.55
N ASP A 53 19.45 8.69 4.64
CA ASP A 53 19.90 8.57 3.26
C ASP A 53 18.69 8.28 2.37
N ASP A 54 18.26 9.29 1.61
CA ASP A 54 17.07 9.23 0.76
C ASP A 54 17.24 8.26 -0.41
N GLU A 55 18.44 8.14 -0.98
CA GLU A 55 18.69 7.27 -2.11
C GLU A 55 18.67 5.80 -1.66
N LEU A 56 19.35 5.50 -0.55
CA LEU A 56 19.33 4.17 0.05
C LEU A 56 17.91 3.78 0.49
N PHE A 57 17.17 4.71 1.10
CA PHE A 57 15.77 4.51 1.46
C PHE A 57 14.94 4.06 0.24
N LEU A 58 14.97 4.81 -0.86
CA LEU A 58 14.21 4.49 -2.06
C LEU A 58 14.64 3.13 -2.66
N LYS A 59 15.94 2.85 -2.72
CA LYS A 59 16.47 1.55 -3.19
C LYS A 59 15.95 0.39 -2.36
N LEU A 60 15.99 0.50 -1.03
CA LEU A 60 15.50 -0.53 -0.11
C LEU A 60 14.00 -0.74 -0.26
N VAL A 61 13.21 0.33 -0.37
CA VAL A 61 11.75 0.25 -0.56
C VAL A 61 11.43 -0.49 -1.84
N ILE A 62 12.04 -0.10 -2.97
CA ILE A 62 11.80 -0.73 -4.28
C ILE A 62 12.19 -2.22 -4.24
N ALA A 63 13.38 -2.53 -3.71
CA ALA A 63 13.86 -3.91 -3.60
C ALA A 63 12.91 -4.76 -2.73
N ASN A 64 12.47 -4.23 -1.59
CA ASN A 64 11.54 -4.91 -0.71
C ASN A 64 10.17 -5.10 -1.36
N SER A 65 9.64 -4.10 -2.08
CA SER A 65 8.37 -4.20 -2.79
C SER A 65 8.35 -5.32 -3.83
N ILE A 66 9.45 -5.52 -4.57
CA ILE A 66 9.55 -6.56 -5.61
C ILE A 66 9.45 -7.97 -5.01
N VAL A 67 9.99 -8.18 -3.81
CA VAL A 67 9.96 -9.49 -3.13
C VAL A 67 8.79 -9.67 -2.16
N SER A 68 7.93 -8.65 -2.01
CA SER A 68 6.77 -8.66 -1.11
C SER A 68 5.58 -9.44 -1.67
N TYR A 69 5.80 -10.70 -2.07
CA TYR A 69 4.78 -11.62 -2.54
C TYR A 69 4.99 -13.01 -1.92
N GLN A 70 3.92 -13.83 -1.85
CA GLN A 70 3.98 -15.18 -1.25
C GLN A 70 4.61 -15.19 0.17
N LEU A 71 4.34 -14.13 0.95
CA LEU A 71 4.84 -13.99 2.31
C LEU A 71 4.31 -15.09 3.22
N SER A 72 5.12 -15.51 4.18
CA SER A 72 4.74 -16.46 5.24
C SER A 72 3.90 -15.82 6.36
N GLY A 73 3.65 -14.50 6.26
CA GLY A 73 2.92 -13.71 7.24
C GLY A 73 2.16 -12.56 6.59
N LYS A 74 1.58 -11.70 7.44
CA LYS A 74 0.82 -10.55 6.97
C LYS A 74 1.74 -9.46 6.41
N GLY A 75 1.27 -8.73 5.40
CA GLY A 75 2.04 -7.69 4.73
C GLY A 75 2.46 -6.56 5.67
N GLU A 76 1.58 -6.13 6.57
CA GLU A 76 1.88 -5.08 7.55
C GLU A 76 3.03 -5.48 8.49
N ASN A 77 3.06 -6.75 8.92
CA ASN A 77 4.13 -7.25 9.79
C ASN A 77 5.46 -7.33 9.03
N TRP A 78 5.42 -7.75 7.76
CA TRP A 78 6.59 -7.80 6.89
C TRP A 78 7.23 -6.42 6.69
N TRP A 79 6.41 -5.39 6.41
CA TRP A 79 6.91 -4.02 6.25
C TRP A 79 7.51 -3.46 7.55
N TRP A 80 6.94 -3.80 8.71
CA TRP A 80 7.52 -3.43 10.01
C TRP A 80 8.81 -4.18 10.33
N GLU A 81 8.91 -5.47 9.99
CA GLU A 81 10.14 -6.25 10.15
C GLU A 81 11.26 -5.66 9.28
N PHE A 82 10.98 -5.41 8.01
CA PHE A 82 11.88 -4.74 7.06
C PHE A 82 12.35 -3.38 7.59
N SER A 83 11.42 -2.52 8.01
CA SER A 83 11.72 -1.19 8.54
C SER A 83 12.62 -1.26 9.77
N ASN A 84 12.29 -2.12 10.73
CA ASN A 84 13.07 -2.29 11.96
C ASN A 84 14.46 -2.88 11.71
N TYR A 85 14.58 -3.80 10.75
CA TYR A 85 15.84 -4.43 10.40
C TYR A 85 16.82 -3.41 9.80
N PHE A 86 16.42 -2.70 8.75
CA PHE A 86 17.31 -1.76 8.05
C PHE A 86 17.53 -0.45 8.82
N SER A 87 16.63 -0.08 9.73
CA SER A 87 16.90 1.02 10.70
C SER A 87 18.06 0.70 11.65
N LYS A 88 18.34 -0.58 11.91
CA LYS A 88 19.42 -1.02 12.82
C LYS A 88 20.66 -1.53 12.08
N ASN A 89 20.47 -2.03 10.87
CA ASN A 89 21.50 -2.66 10.06
C ASN A 89 21.61 -1.93 8.72
N ILE A 90 22.11 -0.69 8.78
CA ILE A 90 22.32 0.12 7.58
C ILE A 90 23.36 -0.60 6.70
N PRO A 91 23.00 -1.00 5.46
CA PRO A 91 23.94 -1.62 4.54
C PRO A 91 25.10 -0.66 4.28
N ARG A 92 26.33 -1.17 4.42
CA ARG A 92 27.54 -0.46 4.01
C ARG A 92 28.08 -1.15 2.76
N GLU A 93 28.61 -0.36 1.85
CA GLU A 93 29.37 -0.86 0.69
C GLU A 93 30.60 -1.68 1.12
#